data_AF-A0A661VJP0-F1
#
_entry.id   AF-A0A661VJP0-F1
#
_cell.length_a   1.000
_cell.length_b   1.000
_cell.length_c   1.000
_cell.angle_alpha   90.00
_cell.angle_beta   90.00
_cell.angle_gamma   90.00
#
_symmetry.space_group_name_H-M   'P 1'
#
loop_
_entity.id
_entity.type
_entity.pdbx_description
1 polymer ?
#
loop_
_entity_poly.entity_id
_entity_poly.type
_entity_poly.pdbx_seq_one_letter_code
_entity_poly.pdbx_strand_id
1 'polypeptide(L)'
;VYRAIHLKDEIEARGYPVIEAYPHATKVALFGRSIPPKTTAAGILFLKERLAQLMPNLIPYLPRFNHDLCDALLAAYTAYAYTRDEVESIGDPDEGLIIIPTPLT
;
A
#
# COMPACT_ATOMS: atom_id res chain seq x y z
N VAL A 1 -16.65 -5.26 -1.15
CA VAL A 1 -16.77 -4.97 -2.60
C VAL A 1 -17.69 -3.79 -2.85
N TYR A 2 -19.02 -3.88 -2.65
CA TYR A 2 -19.95 -2.76 -2.93
C TYR A 2 -19.63 -1.42 -2.26
N ARG A 3 -19.20 -1.44 -0.99
CA ARG A 3 -18.78 -0.22 -0.28
C ARG A 3 -17.56 0.46 -0.91
N ALA A 4 -16.62 -0.34 -1.43
CA ALA A 4 -15.40 0.19 -2.04
C ALA A 4 -15.68 0.76 -3.44
N ILE A 5 -16.59 0.13 -4.20
CA ILE A 5 -17.06 0.64 -5.50
C ILE A 5 -17.74 2.00 -5.32
N HIS A 6 -18.69 2.12 -4.39
CA HIS A 6 -19.36 3.40 -4.13
C HIS A 6 -18.38 4.49 -3.67
N LEU A 7 -17.41 4.12 -2.82
CA LEU A 7 -16.38 5.06 -2.37
C LEU A 7 -15.48 5.52 -3.53
N LYS A 8 -15.13 4.62 -4.46
CA LYS A 8 -14.42 4.97 -5.68
C LYS A 8 -15.23 6.00 -6.48
N ASP A 9 -16.51 5.71 -6.76
CA ASP A 9 -17.37 6.59 -7.55
C ASP A 9 -17.48 7.99 -6.90
N GLU A 10 -17.62 8.06 -5.58
CA GLU A 10 -17.66 9.34 -4.84
C GLU A 10 -16.34 10.13 -4.91
N ILE A 11 -15.20 9.45 -4.87
CA ILE A 11 -13.87 10.08 -4.93
C ILE A 11 -13.58 10.56 -6.37
N GLU A 12 -13.91 9.73 -7.37
CA GLU A 12 -13.77 10.07 -8.78
C GLU A 12 -14.70 11.24 -9.18
N ALA A 13 -15.93 11.26 -8.66
CA ALA A 13 -16.87 12.37 -8.86
C ALA A 13 -16.36 13.71 -8.30
N ARG A 14 -15.40 13.68 -7.35
CA ARG A 14 -14.71 14.88 -6.83
C ARG A 14 -13.48 15.27 -7.65
N GLY A 15 -13.17 14.55 -8.73
CA GLY A 15 -12.06 14.81 -9.64
C GLY A 15 -10.72 14.21 -9.19
N TYR A 16 -10.72 13.28 -8.24
CA TYR A 16 -9.50 12.58 -7.83
C TYR A 16 -9.36 11.25 -8.58
N PRO A 17 -8.19 10.96 -9.16
CA PRO A 17 -7.92 9.64 -9.72
C PRO A 17 -7.91 8.60 -8.61
N VAL A 18 -8.56 7.46 -8.85
CA VAL A 18 -8.56 6.32 -7.93
C VAL A 18 -7.76 5.19 -8.56
N ILE A 19 -6.82 4.65 -7.80
CA ILE A 19 -6.06 3.46 -8.16
C ILE A 19 -6.42 2.31 -7.22
N GLU A 20 -6.36 1.08 -7.72
CA GLU A 20 -6.47 -0.10 -6.87
C GLU A 20 -5.09 -0.47 -6.31
N ALA A 21 -4.96 -0.42 -4.98
CA ALA A 21 -3.75 -0.86 -4.29
C ALA A 21 -4.01 -2.20 -3.60
N TYR A 22 -3.01 -3.10 -3.64
CA TYR A 22 -3.08 -4.39 -2.98
C TYR A 22 -1.93 -4.53 -1.96
N PRO A 23 -2.15 -4.17 -0.67
CA PRO A 23 -1.08 -4.07 0.32
C PRO A 23 -0.23 -5.33 0.48
N HIS A 24 -0.81 -6.52 0.28
CA HIS A 24 -0.01 -7.75 0.33
C HIS A 24 1.02 -7.81 -0.80
N ALA A 25 0.63 -7.55 -2.05
CA ALA A 25 1.57 -7.54 -3.17
C ALA A 25 2.58 -6.39 -3.06
N THR A 26 2.15 -5.21 -2.60
CA THR A 26 3.07 -4.10 -2.28
C THR A 26 4.16 -4.52 -1.31
N LYS A 27 3.82 -5.24 -0.23
CA LYS A 27 4.84 -5.73 0.71
C LYS A 27 5.79 -6.73 0.06
N VAL A 28 5.27 -7.64 -0.77
CA VAL A 28 6.10 -8.64 -1.45
C VAL A 28 7.06 -7.98 -2.42
N ALA A 29 6.60 -6.97 -3.17
CA ALA A 29 7.44 -6.19 -4.08
C ALA A 29 8.54 -5.44 -3.32
N LEU A 30 8.19 -4.73 -2.24
CA LEU A 30 9.13 -3.87 -1.52
C LEU A 30 10.06 -4.62 -0.55
N PHE A 31 9.58 -5.70 0.08
CA PHE A 31 10.27 -6.35 1.21
C PHE A 31 10.60 -7.82 0.96
N GLY A 32 10.24 -8.37 -0.21
CA GLY A 32 10.40 -9.78 -0.55
C GLY A 32 9.31 -10.69 0.04
N ARG A 33 9.44 -12.00 -0.20
CA ARG A 33 8.41 -13.00 0.14
C ARG A 33 8.42 -13.46 1.60
N SER A 34 9.54 -13.29 2.30
CA SER A 34 9.73 -13.78 3.67
C SER A 34 9.19 -12.80 4.70
N ILE A 35 7.86 -12.63 4.73
CA ILE A 35 7.16 -11.69 5.62
C ILE A 35 6.46 -12.46 6.73
N PRO A 36 6.75 -12.21 8.01
CA PRO A 36 6.03 -12.85 9.11
C PRO A 36 4.53 -12.48 9.10
N PRO A 37 3.64 -13.33 9.64
CA PRO A 37 2.21 -13.05 9.62
C PRO A 37 1.86 -11.70 10.28
N LYS A 38 1.14 -10.84 9.56
CA LYS A 38 0.83 -9.46 9.99
C LYS A 38 -0.01 -9.36 11.27
N THR A 39 -0.63 -10.46 11.70
CA THR A 39 -1.42 -10.55 12.94
C THR A 39 -0.58 -10.86 14.17
N THR A 40 0.70 -11.21 14.00
CA THR A 40 1.63 -11.49 15.10
C THR A 40 2.40 -10.25 15.50
N ALA A 41 2.83 -10.18 16.77
CA ALA A 41 3.67 -9.08 17.25
C ALA A 41 4.97 -8.94 16.43
N ALA A 42 5.59 -10.07 16.07
CA ALA A 42 6.79 -10.09 15.22
C ALA A 42 6.51 -9.54 13.81
N GLY A 43 5.38 -9.89 13.20
CA GLY A 43 4.99 -9.35 11.89
C GLY A 43 4.68 -7.85 11.93
N ILE A 44 4.02 -7.37 12.99
CA ILE A 44 3.77 -5.94 13.16
C ILE A 44 5.08 -5.18 13.35
N LEU A 45 5.99 -5.69 14.18
CA LEU A 45 7.31 -5.10 14.38
C LEU A 45 8.10 -5.04 13.07
N PHE A 46 8.16 -6.16 12.34
CA PHE A 46 8.78 -6.22 11.01
C PHE A 46 8.22 -5.15 10.07
N LEU A 47 6.90 -5.00 9.99
CA LEU A 47 6.28 -3.98 9.13
C LEU A 47 6.65 -2.55 9.58
N LYS A 48 6.65 -2.27 10.88
CA LYS A 48 7.05 -0.95 11.41
C LYS A 48 8.50 -0.63 11.06
N GLU A 49 9.42 -1.58 11.21
CA GLU A 49 10.84 -1.38 10.86
C GLU A 49 11.02 -1.09 9.37
N ARG A 50 10.33 -1.81 8.49
CA ARG A 50 10.37 -1.57 7.04
C ARG A 50 9.75 -0.22 6.65
N LEU A 51 8.63 0.15 7.27
CA LEU A 51 8.00 1.45 7.06
C LEU A 51 8.88 2.61 7.57
N ALA A 52 9.60 2.42 8.67
CA ALA A 52 10.58 3.39 9.18
C ALA A 52 11.73 3.62 8.20
N GLN A 53 12.21 2.56 7.53
CA GLN A 53 13.25 2.67 6.50
C GLN A 53 12.74 3.42 5.27
N LEU A 54 11.50 3.12 4.85
CA LEU A 54 10.90 3.70 3.64
C LEU A 54 10.46 5.16 3.83
N MET A 55 9.93 5.48 5.01
CA MET A 55 9.38 6.80 5.35
C MET A 55 9.85 7.25 6.74
N PRO A 56 11.13 7.67 6.90
CA PRO A 56 11.70 8.01 8.20
C PRO A 56 10.92 9.10 8.96
N ASN A 57 10.32 10.04 8.22
CA ASN A 57 9.51 11.12 8.80
C ASN A 57 8.25 10.63 9.54
N LEU A 58 7.83 9.38 9.34
CA LEU A 58 6.67 8.79 10.01
C LEU A 58 7.01 8.01 11.27
N ILE A 59 8.29 7.84 11.61
CA ILE A 59 8.76 7.12 12.79
C ILE A 59 8.04 7.53 14.09
N PRO A 60 7.82 8.83 14.39
CA PRO A 60 7.12 9.25 15.61
C PRO A 60 5.69 8.70 15.72
N TYR A 61 5.07 8.33 14.60
CA TYR A 61 3.71 7.83 14.53
C TYR A 61 3.61 6.30 14.49
N LEU A 62 4.70 5.57 14.22
CA LEU A 62 4.67 4.11 14.11
C LEU A 62 4.30 3.37 15.41
N PRO A 63 4.58 3.88 16.63
CA PRO A 63 4.18 3.19 17.87
C PRO A 63 2.67 2.87 17.93
N ARG A 64 1.80 3.76 17.42
CA ARG A 64 0.34 3.58 17.38
C ARG A 64 -0.18 2.69 16.25
N PHE A 65 0.67 2.21 15.35
CA PHE A 65 0.23 1.43 14.20
C PHE A 65 -0.09 -0.02 14.58
N ASN A 66 -1.26 -0.50 14.15
CA ASN A 66 -1.57 -1.92 14.03
C ASN A 66 -1.38 -2.36 12.57
N HIS A 67 -1.73 -3.62 12.25
CA HIS A 67 -1.56 -4.12 10.89
C HIS A 67 -2.44 -3.41 9.85
N ASP A 68 -3.64 -2.95 10.21
CA ASP A 68 -4.53 -2.20 9.32
C ASP A 68 -3.93 -0.83 8.97
N LEU A 69 -3.38 -0.12 9.96
CA LEU A 69 -2.71 1.16 9.73
C LEU A 69 -1.42 0.99 8.91
N CYS A 70 -0.69 -0.11 9.08
CA CYS A 70 0.43 -0.45 8.19
C CYS A 70 -0.05 -0.69 6.75
N ASP A 71 -1.15 -1.41 6.55
CA ASP A 71 -1.71 -1.66 5.21
C ASP A 71 -2.22 -0.37 4.56
N ALA A 72 -2.88 0.49 5.33
CA ALA A 72 -3.34 1.79 4.85
C ALA A 72 -2.17 2.71 4.45
N LEU A 73 -1.08 2.72 5.24
CA LEU A 73 0.10 3.51 4.90
C LEU A 73 0.80 2.98 3.64
N LEU A 74 0.83 1.66 3.44
CA LEU A 74 1.36 1.07 2.20
C LEU A 74 0.49 1.41 0.99
N ALA A 75 -0.85 1.42 1.12
CA ALA A 75 -1.72 1.88 0.05
C ALA A 75 -1.48 3.36 -0.31
N ALA A 76 -1.29 4.22 0.71
CA ALA A 76 -0.92 5.61 0.50
C ALA A 76 0.47 5.76 -0.17
N TYR A 77 1.44 4.94 0.23
CA TYR A 77 2.75 4.89 -0.43
C TYR A 77 2.64 4.45 -1.90
N THR A 78 1.78 3.47 -2.21
CA THR A 78 1.51 3.07 -3.60
C THR A 78 0.97 4.23 -4.42
N ALA A 79 0.03 5.02 -3.88
CA ALA A 79 -0.46 6.22 -4.57
C ALA A 79 0.65 7.27 -4.75
N TYR A 80 1.52 7.47 -3.76
CA TYR A 80 2.67 8.35 -3.89
C TYR A 80 3.62 7.90 -5.00
N ALA A 81 3.98 6.62 -5.05
CA ALA A 81 4.81 6.06 -6.12
C ALA A 81 4.13 6.17 -7.50
N TYR A 82 2.81 5.97 -7.57
CA TYR A 82 2.03 6.13 -8.81
C TYR A 82 2.15 7.56 -9.38
N THR A 83 2.11 8.60 -8.53
CA THR A 83 2.32 9.98 -8.98
C THR A 83 3.71 10.28 -9.53
N ARG A 84 4.65 9.33 -9.39
CA ARG A 84 6.05 9.44 -9.82
C ARG A 84 6.40 8.47 -10.95
N ASP A 85 5.41 7.76 -11.49
CA ASP A 85 5.60 6.68 -12.47
C ASP A 85 6.54 5.55 -11.96
N GLU A 86 6.61 5.37 -10.63
CA GLU A 86 7.45 4.36 -9.95
C GLU A 86 6.63 3.11 -9.59
N VAL A 87 5.85 2.61 -10.54
CA VAL A 87 4.88 1.53 -10.34
C VAL A 87 4.78 0.61 -11.55
N GLU A 88 4.30 -0.61 -11.29
CA GLU A 88 3.85 -1.56 -12.29
C GLU A 88 2.34 -1.77 -12.13
N SER A 89 1.66 -2.01 -13.25
CA SER A 89 0.23 -2.37 -13.28
C SER A 89 0.08 -3.84 -13.59
N ILE A 90 -0.68 -4.57 -12.75
CA ILE A 90 -0.94 -6.00 -12.93
C ILE A 90 -2.45 -6.21 -13.10
N GLY A 91 -2.84 -6.94 -14.15
CA GLY A 91 -4.23 -7.31 -14.40
C GLY A 91 -4.66 -7.06 -15.84
N ASP A 92 -5.97 -7.13 -16.05
CA ASP A 92 -6.61 -6.80 -17.31
C ASP A 92 -7.25 -5.40 -17.20
N PRO A 93 -6.95 -4.45 -18.10
CA PRO A 93 -7.55 -3.11 -18.07
C PRO A 93 -9.09 -3.08 -18.08
N ASP A 94 -9.74 -4.08 -18.68
CA ASP A 94 -11.20 -4.17 -18.77
C ASP A 94 -11.82 -4.72 -17.47
N GLU A 95 -11.05 -5.45 -16.66
CA GLU A 95 -11.50 -6.00 -15.36
C GLU A 95 -10.99 -5.18 -14.16
N GLY A 96 -9.90 -4.44 -14.32
CA GLY A 96 -9.25 -3.64 -13.30
C GLY A 96 -7.74 -3.90 -13.20
N LEU A 97 -6.98 -2.85 -12.88
CA LEU A 97 -5.53 -2.92 -12.71
C LEU A 97 -5.14 -2.70 -11.26
N ILE A 98 -4.36 -3.63 -10.72
CA ILE A 98 -3.71 -3.48 -9.42
C ILE A 98 -2.38 -2.75 -9.63
N ILE A 99 -2.21 -1.64 -8.93
CA ILE A 99 -0.99 -0.84 -8.94
C ILE A 99 -0.07 -1.31 -7.82
N ILE A 100 1.20 -1.56 -8.16
CA ILE A 100 2.23 -2.04 -7.23
C ILE A 100 3.49 -1.19 -7.41
N PRO A 101 4.13 -0.68 -6.34
CA PRO A 101 5.39 0.04 -6.45
C PRO A 101 6.50 -0.83 -7.04
N THR A 102 7.31 -0.25 -7.91
CA THR A 102 8.57 -0.87 -8.32
C THR A 102 9.60 -0.70 -7.19
N PRO A 103 10.41 -1.72 -6.88
CA PRO A 103 11.49 -1.57 -5.92
C PRO A 103 12.46 -0.50 -6.42
N LEU A 104 12.91 0.40 -5.55
CA LEU A 104 13.99 1.33 -5.86
C LEU A 104 15.25 0.51 -6.18
N THR A 105 15.64 0.46 -7.45
CA THR A 105 16.92 -0.10 -7.92
C THR A 105 18.09 0.78 -7.54
#